data_AF-A0A7V3J976-F1
#
_entry.id   AF-A0A7V3J976-F1
#
_cell.length_a   1.000
_cell.length_b   1.000
_cell.length_c   1.000
_cell.angle_alpha   90.00
_cell.angle_beta   90.00
_cell.angle_gamma   90.00
#
_symmetry.space_group_name_H-M   'P 1'
#
loop_
_entity.id
_entity.type
_entity.pdbx_description
1 polymer ?
#
loop_
_entity_poly.entity_id
_entity_poly.type
_entity_poly.pdbx_seq_one_letter_code
_entity_poly.pdbx_strand_id
1 'polypeptide(L)'
;MLSDRLERLERPRQSVSEGGGWNGWNSKTFGFTLIELLVTLFIITILTGASIPLIRQYQRTNELKLTAYEIRSAILEAKNYALAPRVSGTQIDSYAIVFYGEDYTDTSKRNSYEIFECQNPSVADSPTCEGGTKVLVVGSTRRLPKDVQFGGFNWNDNSTSSAELRFSVTKQGEIITTFPSGVSTAHINITRGAETFTVEVSKATGAINVK
;
A
#
# COMPACT_ATOMS: atom_id res chain seq x y z
N MET A 1 -20.60 3.53 -30.74
CA MET A 1 -20.49 4.90 -30.19
C MET A 1 -19.06 5.13 -29.70
N LEU A 2 -18.09 5.20 -30.61
CA LEU A 2 -16.65 5.16 -30.29
C LEU A 2 -15.82 6.03 -31.28
N SER A 3 -16.39 7.13 -31.78
CA SER A 3 -15.79 7.86 -32.91
C SER A 3 -15.55 9.36 -32.69
N ASP A 4 -15.79 9.92 -31.50
CA ASP A 4 -15.97 11.38 -31.37
C ASP A 4 -14.88 12.12 -30.58
N ARG A 5 -13.64 11.61 -30.55
CA ARG A 5 -12.59 12.22 -29.72
C ARG A 5 -11.18 12.24 -30.31
N LEU A 6 -11.07 12.36 -31.64
CA LEU A 6 -9.80 12.55 -32.34
C LEU A 6 -9.60 13.95 -32.94
N GLU A 7 -10.40 14.94 -32.53
CA GLU A 7 -10.20 16.33 -32.93
C GLU A 7 -9.90 17.21 -31.73
N ARG A 8 -8.63 17.27 -31.33
CA ARG A 8 -8.03 18.46 -30.70
C ARG A 8 -6.57 18.17 -30.39
N LEU A 9 -5.68 18.76 -31.19
CA LEU A 9 -4.66 19.73 -30.76
C LEU A 9 -3.53 19.78 -31.80
N GLU A 10 -3.87 20.11 -33.04
CA GLU A 10 -2.91 20.80 -33.90
C GLU A 10 -2.76 22.22 -33.36
N ARG A 11 -1.76 22.41 -32.49
CA ARG A 11 -1.32 23.77 -32.15
C ARG A 11 -0.40 24.26 -33.27
N PRO A 12 -0.64 25.45 -33.84
CA PRO A 12 0.28 26.03 -34.80
C PRO A 12 1.64 26.23 -34.15
N ARG A 13 2.69 25.67 -34.75
CA ARG A 13 4.09 26.02 -34.46
C ARG A 13 4.26 27.50 -34.78
N GLN A 14 4.26 28.33 -33.74
CA GLN A 14 4.70 29.71 -33.86
C GLN A 14 6.20 29.68 -34.19
N SER A 15 6.55 30.16 -35.38
CA SER A 15 7.90 30.43 -35.81
C SER A 15 8.48 31.51 -34.91
N VAL A 16 9.29 31.10 -33.94
CA VAL A 16 10.07 32.00 -33.10
C VAL A 16 11.08 32.69 -33.99
N SER A 17 11.03 34.02 -34.06
CA SER A 17 11.92 34.81 -34.89
C SER A 17 13.33 34.77 -34.33
N GLU A 18 14.22 34.07 -35.04
CA GLU A 18 15.66 34.19 -34.86
C GLU A 18 16.08 35.59 -35.31
N GLY A 19 16.29 36.50 -34.36
CA GLY A 19 16.57 37.89 -34.70
C GLY A 19 16.87 38.78 -33.50
N GLY A 20 17.66 38.29 -32.54
CA GLY A 20 18.12 39.06 -31.40
C GLY A 20 19.64 39.07 -31.36
N GLY A 21 20.24 40.15 -31.88
CA GLY A 21 21.68 40.35 -31.92
C GLY A 21 22.30 40.25 -30.52
N TRP A 22 23.24 39.31 -30.39
CA TRP A 22 24.10 39.15 -29.22
C TRP A 22 25.17 40.24 -29.23
N ASN A 23 24.76 41.48 -28.98
CA ASN A 23 25.69 42.58 -28.75
C ASN A 23 26.43 42.28 -27.44
N GLY A 24 27.75 42.14 -27.56
CA GLY A 24 28.63 41.62 -26.53
C GLY A 24 28.47 42.34 -25.20
N TRP A 25 27.96 41.62 -24.22
CA TRP A 25 28.06 42.02 -22.83
C TRP A 25 29.49 41.73 -22.42
N ASN A 26 30.30 42.78 -22.28
CA ASN A 26 31.57 42.71 -21.57
C ASN A 26 31.30 42.21 -20.14
N SER A 27 31.32 40.90 -19.96
CA SER A 27 31.13 40.25 -18.68
C SER A 27 32.36 40.53 -17.82
N LYS A 28 32.27 41.56 -16.99
CA LYS A 28 33.20 41.73 -15.86
C LYS A 28 33.06 40.49 -14.98
N THR A 29 34.03 39.60 -15.06
CA THR A 29 34.13 38.45 -14.17
C THR A 29 34.48 38.96 -12.78
N PHE A 30 33.45 39.19 -11.96
CA PHE A 30 33.63 39.38 -10.52
C PHE A 30 33.94 38.01 -9.92
N GLY A 31 35.18 37.82 -9.48
CA GLY A 31 35.60 36.60 -8.80
C GLY A 31 35.03 36.55 -7.37
N PHE A 32 34.53 35.38 -6.96
CA PHE A 32 34.20 35.13 -5.56
C PHE A 32 35.47 35.18 -4.71
N THR A 33 35.37 35.83 -3.56
CA THR A 33 36.50 35.85 -2.61
C THR A 33 36.67 34.47 -1.97
N LEU A 34 37.90 34.09 -1.62
CA LEU A 34 38.18 32.77 -1.01
C LEU A 34 37.39 32.58 0.30
N ILE A 35 37.28 33.64 1.11
CA ILE A 35 36.55 33.59 2.38
C ILE A 35 35.05 33.37 2.17
N GLU A 36 34.46 33.98 1.15
CA GLU A 36 33.04 33.80 0.81
C GLU A 36 32.74 32.36 0.39
N LEU A 37 33.67 31.72 -0.33
CA LEU A 37 33.56 30.30 -0.68
C LEU A 37 33.63 29.41 0.57
N LEU A 38 34.50 29.73 1.54
CA LEU A 38 34.60 28.96 2.78
C LEU A 38 33.32 29.09 3.63
N VAL A 39 32.80 30.31 3.77
CA VAL A 39 31.57 30.57 4.53
C VAL A 39 30.36 29.90 3.87
N THR A 40 30.25 29.95 2.54
CA THR A 40 29.15 29.27 1.82
C THR A 40 29.21 27.76 1.97
N LEU A 41 30.38 27.14 1.85
CA LEU A 41 30.56 25.70 2.12
C LEU A 41 30.19 25.33 3.55
N PHE A 42 30.55 26.16 4.52
CA PHE A 42 30.21 25.96 5.93
C PHE A 42 28.69 25.97 6.14
N ILE A 43 27.99 26.96 5.56
CA ILE A 43 26.52 27.06 5.64
C ILE A 43 25.86 25.86 4.95
N ILE A 44 26.30 25.47 3.76
CA ILE A 44 25.77 24.30 3.03
C ILE A 44 25.93 23.03 3.87
N THR A 45 27.07 22.86 4.54
CA THR A 45 27.33 21.69 5.40
C THR A 45 26.35 21.62 6.56
N ILE A 46 26.09 22.75 7.24
CA ILE A 46 25.12 22.82 8.34
C ILE A 46 23.70 22.51 7.83
N LEU A 47 23.29 23.12 6.72
CA LEU A 47 21.96 22.90 6.14
C LEU A 47 21.75 21.46 5.68
N THR A 48 22.78 20.85 5.10
CA THR A 48 22.75 19.45 4.67
C THR A 48 22.62 18.51 5.87
N GLY A 49 23.41 18.75 6.92
CA GLY A 49 23.33 17.97 8.17
C GLY A 49 21.95 18.04 8.81
N ALA A 50 21.34 19.23 8.87
CA ALA A 50 20.01 19.43 9.43
C ALA A 50 18.87 18.78 8.59
N SER A 51 19.09 18.59 7.29
CA SER A 51 18.05 18.07 6.37
C SER A 51 17.89 16.54 6.41
N ILE A 52 18.92 15.79 6.82
CA ILE A 52 18.92 14.31 6.87
C ILE A 52 17.77 13.73 7.72
N PRO A 53 17.55 14.14 8.98
CA PRO A 53 16.48 13.56 9.81
C PRO A 53 15.10 13.81 9.22
N LEU A 54 14.86 14.99 8.64
CA LEU A 54 13.59 15.36 8.02
C LEU A 54 13.25 14.44 6.84
N ILE A 55 14.23 14.18 5.97
CA ILE A 55 14.06 13.28 4.82
C ILE A 55 13.73 11.85 5.29
N ARG A 56 14.41 11.36 6.33
CA ARG A 56 14.15 10.00 6.87
C ARG A 56 12.74 9.87 7.44
N GLN A 57 12.24 10.88 8.14
CA GLN A 57 10.87 10.89 8.66
C GLN A 57 9.85 10.90 7.51
N TYR A 58 10.08 11.73 6.49
CA TYR A 58 9.22 11.77 5.31
C TYR A 58 9.18 10.43 4.56
N GLN A 59 10.33 9.77 4.40
CA GLN A 59 10.38 8.43 3.79
C GLN A 59 9.59 7.40 4.61
N ARG A 60 9.71 7.42 5.94
CA ARG A 60 8.99 6.49 6.83
C ARG A 60 7.48 6.64 6.73
N THR A 61 6.98 7.87 6.84
CA THR A 61 5.54 8.18 6.74
C THR A 61 4.98 7.82 5.37
N ASN A 62 5.72 8.08 4.30
CA ASN A 62 5.32 7.69 2.94
C ASN A 62 5.28 6.17 2.77
N GLU A 63 6.29 5.43 3.25
CA GLU A 63 6.30 3.97 3.18
C GLU A 63 5.13 3.35 3.96
N LEU A 64 4.79 3.88 5.15
CA LEU A 64 3.62 3.46 5.92
C LEU A 64 2.31 3.73 5.17
N LYS A 65 2.17 4.92 4.61
CA LYS A 65 1.00 5.31 3.81
C LYS A 65 0.83 4.44 2.57
N LEU A 66 1.92 4.15 1.86
CA LEU A 66 1.92 3.25 0.71
C LEU A 66 1.49 1.83 1.12
N THR A 67 2.00 1.32 2.25
CA THR A 67 1.59 0.02 2.80
C THR A 67 0.09 -0.01 3.09
N ALA A 68 -0.44 1.02 3.74
CA ALA A 68 -1.86 1.09 4.08
C ALA A 68 -2.74 1.06 2.80
N TYR A 69 -2.30 1.75 1.75
CA TYR A 69 -2.97 1.68 0.44
C TYR A 69 -2.83 0.33 -0.23
N GLU A 70 -1.70 -0.35 -0.08
CA GLU A 70 -1.50 -1.71 -0.61
C GLU A 70 -2.44 -2.71 0.07
N ILE A 71 -2.54 -2.68 1.41
CA ILE A 71 -3.50 -3.52 2.17
C ILE A 71 -4.93 -3.21 1.73
N ARG A 72 -5.30 -1.93 1.61
CA ARG A 72 -6.61 -1.53 1.10
C ARG A 72 -6.86 -2.06 -0.30
N SER A 73 -5.88 -1.95 -1.20
CA SER A 73 -5.97 -2.45 -2.57
C SER A 73 -6.16 -3.96 -2.59
N ALA A 74 -5.43 -4.70 -1.76
CA ALA A 74 -5.51 -6.15 -1.68
C ALA A 74 -6.90 -6.64 -1.21
N ILE A 75 -7.48 -5.96 -0.22
CA ILE A 75 -8.85 -6.27 0.25
C ILE A 75 -9.88 -5.92 -0.84
N LEU A 76 -9.71 -4.78 -1.53
CA LEU A 76 -10.57 -4.40 -2.66
C LEU A 76 -10.45 -5.39 -3.83
N GLU A 77 -9.25 -5.90 -4.09
CA GLU A 77 -9.00 -6.91 -5.11
C GLU A 77 -9.74 -8.22 -4.77
N ALA A 78 -9.59 -8.72 -3.54
CA ALA A 78 -10.33 -9.89 -3.05
C ALA A 78 -11.86 -9.68 -3.16
N LYS A 79 -12.35 -8.48 -2.84
CA LYS A 79 -13.77 -8.12 -2.99
C LYS A 79 -14.22 -8.12 -4.45
N ASN A 80 -13.42 -7.55 -5.34
CA ASN A 80 -13.72 -7.54 -6.77
C ASN A 80 -13.77 -8.96 -7.34
N TYR A 81 -12.86 -9.84 -6.90
CA TYR A 81 -12.93 -11.25 -7.26
C TYR A 81 -14.20 -11.92 -6.74
N ALA A 82 -14.61 -11.64 -5.50
CA ALA A 82 -15.84 -12.18 -4.92
C ALA A 82 -17.12 -11.74 -5.65
N LEU A 83 -17.13 -10.52 -6.19
CA LEU A 83 -18.27 -9.96 -6.93
C LEU A 83 -18.27 -10.29 -8.43
N ALA A 84 -17.14 -10.74 -8.99
CA ALA A 84 -17.03 -10.99 -10.41
C ALA A 84 -17.86 -12.23 -10.82
N PRO A 85 -18.72 -12.12 -11.85
CA PRO A 85 -19.46 -13.27 -12.37
C PRO A 85 -18.48 -14.27 -12.98
N ARG A 86 -18.61 -15.54 -12.59
CA ARG A 86 -17.71 -16.61 -13.05
C ARG A 86 -18.25 -17.29 -14.30
N VAL A 87 -17.32 -17.67 -15.16
CA VAL A 87 -17.57 -18.47 -16.38
C VAL A 87 -17.33 -19.98 -16.16
N SER A 88 -16.82 -20.38 -14.99
CA SER A 88 -16.49 -21.77 -14.64
C SER A 88 -17.59 -22.40 -13.79
N GLY A 89 -17.91 -23.68 -14.04
CA GLY A 89 -18.87 -24.47 -13.27
C GLY A 89 -18.42 -24.84 -11.84
N THR A 90 -17.27 -24.33 -11.37
CA THR A 90 -16.80 -24.51 -10.00
C THR A 90 -17.52 -23.54 -9.05
N GLN A 91 -18.21 -24.09 -8.05
CA GLN A 91 -18.87 -23.31 -7.02
C GLN A 91 -17.82 -22.80 -6.00
N ILE A 92 -17.50 -21.51 -6.05
CA ILE A 92 -16.53 -20.89 -5.13
C ILE A 92 -17.22 -19.88 -4.25
N ASP A 93 -17.48 -20.19 -2.99
CA ASP A 93 -18.39 -19.44 -2.12
C ASP A 93 -17.76 -18.19 -1.50
N SER A 94 -16.44 -18.17 -1.32
CA SER A 94 -15.72 -17.03 -0.77
C SER A 94 -14.28 -16.94 -1.27
N TYR A 95 -13.70 -15.76 -1.08
CA TYR A 95 -12.28 -15.50 -1.26
C TYR A 95 -11.66 -15.12 0.06
N ALA A 96 -10.57 -15.76 0.43
CA ALA A 96 -9.80 -15.39 1.61
C ALA A 96 -8.55 -14.60 1.20
N ILE A 97 -8.24 -13.54 1.94
CA ILE A 97 -6.93 -12.89 1.89
C ILE A 97 -6.22 -13.16 3.22
N VAL A 98 -5.01 -13.66 3.12
CA VAL A 98 -4.15 -13.94 4.27
C VAL A 98 -2.95 -13.04 4.19
N PHE A 99 -2.78 -12.19 5.19
CA PHE A 99 -1.59 -11.39 5.39
C PHE A 99 -0.65 -12.17 6.29
N TYR A 100 0.54 -12.44 5.77
CA TYR A 100 1.64 -13.05 6.48
C TYR A 100 2.50 -11.93 7.04
N GLY A 101 2.45 -11.75 8.36
CA GLY A 101 3.44 -10.98 9.11
C GLY A 101 4.55 -11.91 9.57
N GLU A 102 5.78 -11.42 9.57
CA GLU A 102 6.91 -12.13 10.17
C GLU A 102 6.59 -12.50 11.63
N ASP A 103 6.86 -13.76 11.99
CA ASP A 103 7.21 -14.05 13.38
C ASP A 103 8.48 -13.23 13.66
N TYR A 104 8.44 -12.35 14.66
CA TYR A 104 9.45 -11.31 14.93
C TYR A 104 10.90 -11.81 15.05
N THR A 105 11.09 -13.13 15.04
CA THR A 105 12.35 -13.84 15.20
C THR A 105 13.05 -14.20 13.89
N ASP A 106 12.35 -14.27 12.74
CA ASP A 106 12.94 -14.70 11.45
C ASP A 106 12.80 -13.64 10.33
N THR A 107 13.75 -12.72 10.31
CA THR A 107 13.89 -11.65 9.29
C THR A 107 14.12 -12.13 7.84
N SER A 108 14.22 -13.45 7.61
CA SER A 108 14.34 -14.00 6.26
C SER A 108 12.98 -14.16 5.55
N LYS A 109 11.87 -14.16 6.29
CA LYS A 109 10.52 -14.44 5.78
C LYS A 109 9.68 -13.18 5.53
N ARG A 110 9.94 -12.49 4.43
CA ARG A 110 9.30 -11.20 4.08
C ARG A 110 7.77 -11.18 4.27
N ASN A 111 7.27 -10.10 4.88
CA ASN A 111 5.85 -9.76 4.90
C ASN A 111 5.22 -9.85 3.51
N SER A 112 4.12 -10.56 3.39
CA SER A 112 3.42 -10.77 2.12
C SER A 112 1.93 -10.99 2.34
N TYR A 113 1.16 -10.96 1.25
CA TYR A 113 -0.23 -11.42 1.29
C TYR A 113 -0.52 -12.32 0.11
N GLU A 114 -1.48 -13.21 0.29
CA GLU A 114 -1.98 -14.14 -0.72
C GLU A 114 -3.51 -14.16 -0.72
N ILE A 115 -4.10 -14.33 -1.90
CA ILE A 115 -5.55 -14.46 -2.07
C ILE A 115 -5.86 -15.90 -2.47
N PHE A 116 -6.79 -16.52 -1.76
CA PHE A 116 -7.23 -17.88 -1.95
C PHE A 116 -8.69 -17.92 -2.37
N GLU A 117 -9.02 -18.82 -3.28
CA GLU A 117 -10.39 -19.25 -3.55
C GLU A 117 -10.78 -20.33 -2.53
N CYS A 118 -11.93 -20.18 -1.87
CA CYS A 118 -12.47 -21.17 -0.95
C CYS A 118 -13.72 -21.84 -1.54
N GLN A 119 -13.72 -23.17 -1.60
CA GLN A 119 -14.89 -23.98 -1.99
C GLN A 119 -15.46 -24.68 -0.77
N ASN A 120 -16.80 -24.67 -0.60
CA ASN A 120 -17.51 -25.30 0.51
C ASN A 120 -16.89 -24.97 1.89
N PRO A 121 -16.87 -23.70 2.32
CA PRO A 121 -16.39 -23.36 3.66
C PRO A 121 -17.27 -24.12 4.67
N SER A 122 -16.67 -25.08 5.38
CA SER A 122 -17.37 -25.98 6.31
C SER A 122 -17.93 -25.25 7.53
N VAL A 123 -17.49 -24.01 7.75
CA VAL A 123 -17.91 -23.11 8.82
C VAL A 123 -18.09 -21.73 8.21
N ALA A 124 -19.32 -21.20 8.21
CA ALA A 124 -19.64 -19.88 7.67
C ALA A 124 -18.83 -18.73 8.33
N ASP A 125 -18.29 -18.98 9.51
CA ASP A 125 -17.56 -18.03 10.33
C ASP A 125 -16.04 -18.26 10.36
N SER A 126 -15.51 -19.26 9.63
CA SER A 126 -14.07 -19.44 9.55
C SER A 126 -13.50 -18.72 8.32
N PRO A 127 -12.66 -17.69 8.50
CA PRO A 127 -11.98 -17.01 7.38
C PRO A 127 -10.84 -17.85 6.81
N THR A 128 -10.58 -19.01 7.39
CA THR A 128 -9.76 -20.03 6.78
C THR A 128 -10.65 -20.86 5.86
N CYS A 129 -10.18 -21.21 4.65
CA CYS A 129 -10.82 -22.28 3.88
C CYS A 129 -10.63 -23.65 4.59
N GLU A 130 -10.75 -23.73 5.92
CA GLU A 130 -10.60 -24.95 6.69
C GLU A 130 -11.70 -25.94 6.32
N GLY A 131 -11.25 -27.13 5.93
CA GLY A 131 -12.10 -28.18 5.36
C GLY A 131 -12.36 -28.05 3.85
N GLY A 132 -11.93 -26.96 3.20
CA GLY A 132 -12.13 -26.71 1.78
C GLY A 132 -10.85 -26.82 0.93
N THR A 133 -11.03 -26.89 -0.39
CA THR A 133 -9.90 -26.77 -1.33
C THR A 133 -9.45 -25.31 -1.39
N LYS A 134 -8.17 -25.06 -1.06
CA LYS A 134 -7.51 -23.76 -1.22
C LYS A 134 -6.86 -23.72 -2.58
N VAL A 135 -7.27 -22.78 -3.43
CA VAL A 135 -6.60 -22.50 -4.70
C VAL A 135 -6.02 -21.09 -4.64
N LEU A 136 -4.70 -20.98 -4.73
CA LEU A 136 -4.04 -19.67 -4.81
C LEU A 136 -4.47 -18.97 -6.10
N VAL A 137 -4.97 -17.74 -5.97
CA VAL A 137 -5.23 -16.90 -7.14
C VAL A 137 -3.89 -16.55 -7.77
N VAL A 138 -3.69 -16.96 -9.02
CA VAL A 138 -2.41 -16.81 -9.74
C VAL A 138 -2.00 -15.33 -9.75
N GLY A 139 -0.78 -15.04 -9.29
CA GLY A 139 -0.22 -13.68 -9.25
C GLY A 139 -0.65 -12.82 -8.06
N SER A 140 -1.42 -13.38 -7.10
CA SER A 140 -1.86 -12.65 -5.91
C SER A 140 -0.81 -12.49 -4.82
N THR A 141 0.31 -13.23 -4.89
CA THR A 141 1.41 -13.06 -3.93
C THR A 141 2.12 -11.73 -4.15
N ARG A 142 1.96 -10.80 -3.21
CA ARG A 142 2.65 -9.51 -3.19
C ARG A 142 3.45 -9.34 -1.92
N ARG A 143 4.51 -8.53 -2.00
CA ARG A 143 5.43 -8.28 -0.90
C ARG A 143 5.11 -6.95 -0.26
N LEU A 144 4.88 -6.97 1.04
CA LEU A 144 4.75 -5.77 1.84
C LEU A 144 6.13 -5.27 2.28
N PRO A 145 6.27 -3.99 2.66
CA PRO A 145 7.50 -3.49 3.26
C PRO A 145 7.90 -4.26 4.53
N LYS A 146 9.20 -4.46 4.69
CA LYS A 146 9.83 -5.30 5.74
C LYS A 146 9.60 -4.84 7.19
N ASP A 147 9.13 -3.61 7.40
CA ASP A 147 8.96 -3.02 8.73
C ASP A 147 7.48 -2.84 9.11
N VAL A 148 6.59 -3.54 8.41
CA VAL A 148 5.15 -3.49 8.64
C VAL A 148 4.79 -4.51 9.70
N GLN A 149 4.31 -4.03 10.83
CA GLN A 149 3.78 -4.87 11.89
C GLN A 149 2.27 -4.75 11.89
N PHE A 150 1.58 -5.89 11.98
CA PHE A 150 0.14 -5.95 12.16
C PHE A 150 -0.14 -6.01 13.67
N GLY A 151 -0.64 -4.91 14.23
CA GLY A 151 -1.00 -4.81 15.65
C GLY A 151 -2.48 -4.55 15.87
N GLY A 152 -2.94 -4.69 17.13
CA GLY A 152 -4.30 -4.36 17.56
C GLY A 152 -5.26 -5.55 17.68
N PHE A 153 -4.81 -6.77 17.38
CA PHE A 153 -5.57 -7.98 17.62
C PHE A 153 -5.17 -8.56 18.97
N ASN A 154 -6.06 -8.52 19.96
CA ASN A 154 -5.86 -9.25 21.21
C ASN A 154 -6.12 -10.73 20.93
N TRP A 155 -5.15 -11.39 20.30
CA TRP A 155 -5.20 -12.80 20.01
C TRP A 155 -4.90 -13.54 21.30
N ASN A 156 -5.93 -13.73 22.12
CA ASN A 156 -5.82 -14.42 23.41
C ASN A 156 -5.60 -15.95 23.27
N ASP A 157 -5.24 -16.40 22.07
CA ASP A 157 -4.93 -17.79 21.78
C ASP A 157 -3.42 -17.95 21.92
N ASN A 158 -2.97 -18.64 22.96
CA ASN A 158 -1.56 -18.94 23.25
C ASN A 158 -0.92 -19.87 22.20
N SER A 159 -1.49 -19.96 21.00
CA SER A 159 -0.92 -20.68 19.87
C SER A 159 0.18 -19.81 19.26
N THR A 160 1.42 -20.21 19.47
CA THR A 160 2.68 -19.62 18.98
C THR A 160 2.84 -19.66 17.45
N SER A 161 1.76 -19.77 16.69
CA SER A 161 1.79 -20.07 15.26
C SER A 161 1.38 -18.85 14.46
N SER A 162 2.33 -17.93 14.24
CA SER A 162 2.30 -16.84 13.24
C SER A 162 1.10 -15.87 13.31
N ALA A 163 1.39 -14.57 13.45
CA ALA A 163 0.38 -13.50 13.39
C ALA A 163 -0.19 -13.38 11.97
N GLU A 164 -1.12 -14.26 11.62
CA GLU A 164 -1.83 -14.23 10.34
C GLU A 164 -3.10 -13.41 10.49
N LEU A 165 -3.20 -12.33 9.72
CA LEU A 165 -4.44 -11.57 9.61
C LEU A 165 -5.23 -12.09 8.42
N ARG A 166 -6.46 -12.56 8.68
CA ARG A 166 -7.30 -13.22 7.68
C ARG A 166 -8.58 -12.43 7.45
N PHE A 167 -8.91 -12.19 6.20
CA PHE A 167 -10.22 -11.69 5.79
C PHE A 167 -10.82 -12.67 4.80
N SER A 168 -12.12 -12.88 4.86
CA SER A 168 -12.90 -13.62 3.89
C SER A 168 -13.93 -12.68 3.29
N VAL A 169 -14.12 -12.74 1.98
CA VAL A 169 -15.15 -11.99 1.27
C VAL A 169 -16.08 -12.98 0.60
N THR A 170 -17.36 -12.93 0.96
CA THR A 170 -18.39 -13.80 0.39
C THR A 170 -18.77 -13.34 -1.01
N LYS A 171 -19.42 -14.20 -1.81
CA LYS A 171 -19.97 -13.84 -3.14
C LYS A 171 -20.85 -12.58 -3.17
N GLN A 172 -21.39 -12.17 -2.03
CA GLN A 172 -22.24 -10.97 -1.92
C GLN A 172 -21.43 -9.70 -1.59
N GLY A 173 -20.10 -9.80 -1.53
CA GLY A 173 -19.20 -8.72 -1.16
C GLY A 173 -19.19 -8.41 0.34
N GLU A 174 -19.81 -9.25 1.16
CA GLU A 174 -19.74 -9.15 2.61
C GLU A 174 -18.35 -9.58 3.09
N ILE A 175 -17.73 -8.73 3.89
CA ILE A 175 -16.42 -9.01 4.48
C ILE A 175 -16.63 -9.70 5.82
N ILE A 176 -16.35 -10.99 5.88
CA ILE A 176 -16.29 -11.78 7.10
C ILE A 176 -14.83 -11.81 7.54
N THR A 177 -14.54 -11.30 8.73
CA THR A 177 -13.20 -11.46 9.32
C THR A 177 -13.34 -12.30 10.58
N THR A 178 -12.24 -12.86 11.08
CA THR A 178 -12.14 -13.39 12.44
C THR A 178 -12.20 -12.24 13.44
N PHE A 179 -13.36 -11.61 13.51
CA PHE A 179 -13.67 -10.68 14.58
C PHE A 179 -14.10 -11.48 15.81
N PRO A 180 -13.69 -11.07 17.02
CA PRO A 180 -14.45 -11.38 18.20
C PRO A 180 -15.92 -11.03 17.96
N SER A 181 -16.84 -11.88 18.44
CA SER A 181 -18.27 -11.63 18.28
C SER A 181 -18.64 -10.23 18.82
N GLY A 182 -19.42 -9.49 18.04
CA GLY A 182 -19.86 -8.12 18.40
C GLY A 182 -18.97 -6.97 17.89
N VAL A 183 -17.82 -7.24 17.24
CA VAL A 183 -17.02 -6.18 16.62
C VAL A 183 -17.54 -5.84 15.23
N SER A 184 -17.88 -4.57 15.01
CA SER A 184 -18.41 -4.06 13.73
C SER A 184 -17.33 -3.48 12.81
N THR A 185 -16.13 -3.22 13.32
CA THR A 185 -15.02 -2.56 12.60
C THR A 185 -13.66 -3.17 13.00
N ALA A 186 -12.86 -3.59 12.03
CA ALA A 186 -11.44 -3.92 12.24
C ALA A 186 -10.63 -2.63 12.34
N HIS A 187 -9.65 -2.61 13.22
CA HIS A 187 -8.55 -1.65 13.17
C HIS A 187 -7.26 -2.44 12.93
N ILE A 188 -6.70 -2.32 11.73
CA ILE A 188 -5.39 -2.88 11.38
C ILE A 188 -4.38 -1.78 11.65
N ASN A 189 -3.63 -1.89 12.74
CA ASN A 189 -2.59 -0.91 13.05
C ASN A 189 -1.30 -1.33 12.36
N ILE A 190 -0.76 -0.44 11.55
CA ILE A 190 0.51 -0.55 10.83
C ILE A 190 1.50 0.34 11.56
N THR A 191 2.42 -0.24 12.31
CA THR A 191 3.38 0.50 13.13
C THR A 191 4.79 0.41 12.58
N ARG A 192 5.51 1.53 12.61
CA ARG A 192 6.97 1.56 12.38
C ARG A 192 7.63 2.56 13.33
N GLY A 193 8.32 2.06 14.34
CA GLY A 193 8.86 2.90 15.40
C GLY A 193 7.70 3.51 16.22
N ALA A 194 7.64 4.85 16.28
CA ALA A 194 6.59 5.58 17.00
C ALA A 194 5.40 6.01 16.12
N GLU A 195 5.48 5.77 14.80
CA GLU A 195 4.43 6.14 13.86
C GLU A 195 3.46 4.96 13.65
N THR A 196 2.16 5.26 13.67
CA THR A 196 1.08 4.29 13.48
C THR A 196 0.11 4.82 12.43
N PHE A 197 -0.22 3.99 11.44
CA PHE A 197 -1.36 4.18 10.55
C PHE A 197 -2.43 3.13 10.84
N THR A 198 -3.70 3.49 10.72
CA THR A 198 -4.79 2.56 11.01
C THR A 198 -5.63 2.35 9.76
N VAL A 199 -5.72 1.11 9.30
CA VAL A 199 -6.70 0.72 8.28
C VAL A 199 -7.95 0.23 8.98
N GLU A 200 -9.05 0.94 8.78
CA GLU A 200 -10.36 0.58 9.32
C GLU A 200 -11.17 -0.19 8.29
N VAL A 201 -11.67 -1.36 8.67
CA VAL A 201 -12.53 -2.19 7.81
C VAL A 201 -13.88 -2.37 8.49
N SER A 202 -14.93 -1.74 7.96
CA SER A 202 -16.29 -1.88 8.47
C SER A 202 -16.92 -3.19 7.98
N LYS A 203 -17.34 -4.05 8.90
CA LYS A 203 -18.07 -5.29 8.59
C LYS A 203 -19.40 -4.98 7.89
N ALA A 204 -20.16 -4.04 8.47
CA ALA A 204 -21.53 -3.73 8.02
C ALA A 204 -21.60 -3.12 6.62
N THR A 205 -20.64 -2.25 6.28
CA THR A 205 -20.66 -1.52 5.00
C THR A 205 -19.64 -2.05 3.99
N GLY A 206 -18.68 -2.86 4.43
CA GLY A 206 -17.50 -3.22 3.65
C GLY A 206 -16.63 -2.01 3.29
N ALA A 207 -16.79 -0.87 3.98
CA ALA A 207 -15.99 0.32 3.76
C ALA A 207 -14.58 0.12 4.34
N ILE A 208 -13.57 0.57 3.58
CA ILE A 208 -12.15 0.47 3.95
C ILE A 208 -11.55 1.88 3.94
N ASN A 209 -11.22 2.37 5.13
CA ASN A 209 -10.66 3.71 5.34
C ASN A 209 -9.23 3.60 5.84
N VAL A 210 -8.36 4.49 5.37
CA VAL A 210 -6.99 4.64 5.89
C VAL A 210 -6.97 5.92 6.72
N LYS A 211 -6.63 5.81 7.99
CA LYS A 211 -6.47 6.92 8.94
C LYS A 211 -5.01 7.10 9.30
#